data_AF-A0A1C3NT33-F1
#
_entry.id   AF-A0A1C3NT33-F1
#
_cell.length_a   1.000
_cell.length_b   1.000
_cell.length_c   1.000
_cell.angle_alpha   90.00
_cell.angle_beta   90.00
_cell.angle_gamma   90.00
#
_symmetry.space_group_name_H-M   'P 1'
#
loop_
_entity.id
_entity.type
_entity.pdbx_description
1 polymer ?
#
loop_
_entity_poly.entity_id
_entity_poly.type
_entity_poly.pdbx_seq_one_letter_code
_entity_poly.pdbx_strand_id
1 'polypeptide(L)'
;MHTDGGDPGGRVTFQPDGDVVNLCDIEADGWAVYLKVTDLTAGKEKYHYTIGGVGRCQTFRASLGGPYDLAEGHVIRFTICLDKDGRDPAYCDTSDWANANWN
;
A
#
# COMPACT_ATOMS: atom_id res chain seq x y z
N MET A 1 -5.17 0.55 7.06
CA MET A 1 -6.33 0.94 6.23
C MET A 1 -6.86 -0.30 5.50
N HIS A 2 -8.11 -0.28 5.05
CA HIS A 2 -8.81 -1.45 4.47
C HIS A 2 -9.77 -0.96 3.39
N THR A 3 -10.00 -1.74 2.33
CA THR A 3 -10.96 -1.37 1.27
C THR A 3 -12.40 -1.41 1.79
N ASP A 4 -13.21 -0.39 1.46
CA ASP A 4 -14.57 -0.13 2.01
C ASP A 4 -15.71 -1.06 1.50
N GLY A 5 -15.39 -2.28 1.07
CA GLY A 5 -16.35 -3.19 0.44
C GLY A 5 -16.78 -4.35 1.31
N GLY A 6 -17.57 -4.15 2.36
CA GLY A 6 -18.36 -5.22 3.03
C GLY A 6 -17.61 -6.29 3.83
N ASP A 7 -16.46 -6.77 3.38
CA ASP A 7 -15.51 -7.68 4.01
C ASP A 7 -14.15 -7.41 3.33
N PRO A 8 -13.01 -7.25 4.05
CA PRO A 8 -11.88 -6.50 3.51
C PRO A 8 -11.04 -7.32 2.52
N GLY A 9 -11.33 -7.21 1.22
CA GLY A 9 -10.53 -7.79 0.13
C GLY A 9 -9.06 -7.31 0.06
N GLY A 10 -8.68 -6.26 0.78
CA GLY A 10 -7.29 -5.85 0.91
C GLY A 10 -6.97 -4.99 2.15
N ARG A 11 -5.75 -5.11 2.66
CA ARG A 11 -5.24 -4.33 3.80
C ARG A 11 -3.81 -3.86 3.58
N VAL A 12 -3.53 -2.62 3.96
CA VAL A 12 -2.16 -2.13 4.10
C VAL A 12 -1.91 -1.54 5.49
N THR A 13 -0.74 -1.86 6.04
CA THR A 13 -0.19 -1.27 7.28
C THR A 13 1.17 -0.67 7.00
N PHE A 14 1.49 0.42 7.68
CA PHE A 14 2.76 1.12 7.57
C PHE A 14 3.40 1.32 8.95
N GLN A 15 4.68 1.00 9.06
CA GLN A 15 5.53 1.35 10.21
C GLN A 15 6.62 2.30 9.69
N PRO A 16 6.66 3.55 10.18
CA PRO A 16 7.67 4.52 9.77
C PRO A 16 9.11 4.02 10.00
N ASP A 17 9.36 3.34 11.12
CA ASP A 17 10.69 2.82 11.42
C ASP A 17 11.06 1.69 10.44
N GLY A 18 12.06 1.96 9.60
CA GLY A 18 12.50 1.07 8.53
C GLY A 18 11.57 0.99 7.31
N ASP A 19 10.65 1.95 7.16
CA ASP A 19 9.65 2.06 6.07
C ASP A 19 8.92 0.75 5.76
N VAL A 20 8.43 0.07 6.80
CA VAL A 20 7.82 -1.25 6.64
C VAL A 20 6.38 -1.11 6.18
N VAL A 21 6.15 -1.41 4.91
CA VAL A 21 4.81 -1.46 4.30
C VAL A 21 4.42 -2.92 4.14
N ASN A 22 3.31 -3.33 4.74
CA ASN A 22 2.77 -4.68 4.60
C ASN A 22 1.41 -4.63 3.90
N LEU A 23 1.34 -5.21 2.71
CA LEU A 23 0.15 -5.31 1.87
C LEU A 23 -0.36 -6.74 1.94
N CYS A 24 -1.64 -6.94 2.25
CA CYS A 24 -2.27 -8.25 2.28
C CYS A 24 -3.52 -8.25 1.40
N ASP A 25 -3.59 -9.23 0.52
CA ASP A 25 -4.83 -9.80 0.02
C ASP A 25 -5.37 -10.74 1.09
N ILE A 26 -6.54 -10.44 1.67
CA ILE A 26 -7.10 -11.17 2.82
C ILE A 26 -8.11 -12.23 2.37
N GLU A 27 -8.65 -12.14 1.15
CA GLU A 27 -9.71 -13.01 0.66
C GLU A 27 -9.24 -13.75 -0.60
N ALA A 28 -9.30 -15.08 -0.60
CA ALA A 28 -9.04 -15.88 -1.80
C ALA A 28 -10.29 -15.93 -2.70
N ASP A 29 -10.83 -14.77 -3.05
CA ASP A 29 -12.09 -14.58 -3.78
C ASP A 29 -11.88 -14.24 -5.27
N GLY A 30 -10.61 -14.26 -5.71
CA GLY A 30 -10.18 -13.96 -7.06
C GLY A 30 -9.98 -12.46 -7.33
N TRP A 31 -10.11 -11.60 -6.32
CA TRP A 31 -9.69 -10.20 -6.42
C TRP A 31 -8.22 -10.05 -6.04
N ALA A 32 -7.57 -9.10 -6.70
CA ALA A 32 -6.22 -8.66 -6.39
C ALA A 32 -6.26 -7.31 -5.69
N VAL A 33 -5.28 -7.06 -4.84
CA VAL A 33 -5.07 -5.79 -4.17
C VAL A 33 -3.97 -5.03 -4.90
N TYR A 34 -4.34 -3.89 -5.45
CA TYR A 34 -3.43 -2.89 -5.98
C TYR A 34 -3.06 -1.91 -4.87
N LEU A 35 -1.77 -1.60 -4.74
CA LEU A 35 -1.22 -0.58 -3.86
C LEU A 35 -0.52 0.48 -4.71
N LYS A 36 -0.75 1.75 -4.39
CA LYS A 36 0.03 2.89 -4.86
C LYS A 36 0.56 3.69 -3.68
N VAL A 37 1.85 4.00 -3.72
CA VAL A 37 2.54 4.80 -2.71
C VAL A 37 3.04 6.09 -3.34
N THR A 38 2.59 7.22 -2.80
CA THR A 38 2.92 8.57 -3.28
C THR A 38 3.50 9.38 -2.14
N ASP A 39 4.64 10.01 -2.38
CA ASP A 39 5.17 11.05 -1.52
C ASP A 39 4.39 12.34 -1.79
N LEU A 40 3.45 12.66 -0.90
CA LEU A 40 2.55 13.80 -1.06
C LEU A 40 3.30 15.11 -0.85
N THR A 41 4.28 15.14 0.04
CA THR A 41 5.14 16.31 0.29
C THR A 41 5.97 16.66 -0.95
N ALA A 42 6.55 15.65 -1.63
CA ALA A 42 7.33 15.85 -2.86
C ALA A 42 6.47 15.87 -4.13
N GLY A 43 5.18 15.54 -4.05
CA GLY A 43 4.28 15.41 -5.20
C GLY A 43 4.68 14.30 -6.19
N LYS A 44 5.29 13.20 -5.70
CA LYS A 44 5.91 12.17 -6.53
C LYS A 44 5.42 10.77 -6.20
N GLU A 45 5.04 9.99 -7.23
CA GLU A 45 4.80 8.55 -7.07
C GLU A 45 6.12 7.83 -6.76
N LYS A 46 6.11 7.01 -5.71
CA LYS A 46 7.28 6.21 -5.28
C LYS A 46 7.25 4.86 -5.97
N TYR A 47 6.17 4.10 -5.78
CA TYR A 47 5.95 2.81 -6.45
C TYR A 47 4.48 2.41 -6.41
N HIS A 48 4.15 1.42 -7.22
CA HIS A 48 2.90 0.67 -7.11
C HIS A 48 3.19 -0.83 -7.14
N TYR A 49 2.28 -1.63 -6.60
CA TYR A 49 2.39 -3.08 -6.55
C TYR A 49 1.03 -3.73 -6.53
N THR A 50 0.91 -4.90 -7.18
CA THR A 50 -0.31 -5.71 -7.16
C THR A 50 0.00 -7.09 -6.59
N ILE A 51 -0.80 -7.52 -5.63
CA ILE A 51 -0.78 -8.89 -5.07
C ILE A 51 -2.19 -9.45 -5.12
N GLY A 52 -2.42 -10.72 -5.46
CA GLY A 52 -3.81 -11.14 -5.52
C GLY A 52 -4.16 -12.57 -5.90
N GLY A 53 -5.44 -12.85 -5.61
CA GLY A 53 -6.27 -13.97 -6.03
C GLY A 53 -6.23 -15.20 -5.12
N VAL A 54 -5.35 -15.21 -4.11
CA VAL A 54 -5.00 -16.43 -3.36
C VAL A 54 -4.80 -16.19 -1.86
N GLY A 55 -5.02 -14.97 -1.36
CA GLY A 55 -4.85 -14.66 0.06
C GLY A 55 -3.38 -14.64 0.50
N ARG A 56 -2.59 -13.68 -0.01
CA ARG A 56 -1.15 -13.55 0.30
C ARG A 56 -0.81 -12.15 0.77
N CYS A 57 0.19 -12.05 1.65
CA CYS A 57 0.83 -10.79 2.01
C CYS A 57 2.19 -10.58 1.34
N GLN A 58 2.56 -9.32 1.13
CA GLN A 58 3.87 -8.86 0.68
C GLN A 58 4.35 -7.72 1.58
N THR A 59 5.61 -7.79 1.99
CA THR A 59 6.26 -6.75 2.78
C THR A 59 7.32 -6.03 1.95
N PHE A 60 7.33 -4.69 2.06
CA PHE A 60 8.35 -3.78 1.55
C PHE A 60 9.03 -3.09 2.73
N ARG A 61 10.31 -2.76 2.57
CA ARG A 61 11.15 -2.15 3.62
C ARG A 61 12.17 -1.22 2.98
N ALA A 62 12.63 -0.21 3.71
CA ALA A 62 13.70 0.70 3.28
C ALA A 62 14.96 -0.06 2.82
N SER A 63 15.27 -1.19 3.47
CA SER A 63 16.44 -2.03 3.14
C SER A 63 16.42 -2.63 1.73
N LEU A 64 15.29 -2.60 1.03
CA LEU A 64 15.19 -2.97 -0.39
C LEU A 64 15.71 -1.86 -1.32
N GLY A 65 15.98 -0.67 -0.78
CA GLY A 65 16.51 0.50 -1.47
C GLY A 65 15.54 1.14 -2.46
N GLY A 66 16.06 2.09 -3.23
CA GLY A 66 15.32 2.71 -4.34
C GLY A 66 13.99 3.35 -3.89
N PRO A 67 12.84 2.98 -4.50
CA PRO A 67 11.56 3.62 -4.20
C PRO A 67 10.98 3.27 -2.82
N TYR A 68 11.51 2.24 -2.15
CA TYR A 68 11.03 1.76 -0.85
C TYR A 68 11.64 2.50 0.35
N ASP A 69 12.72 3.27 0.11
CA ASP A 69 13.32 4.20 1.07
C ASP A 69 12.52 5.52 0.98
N LEU A 70 11.60 5.69 1.92
CA LEU A 70 10.65 6.81 1.96
C LEU A 70 11.30 7.97 2.71
N ALA A 71 11.06 9.19 2.25
CA ALA A 71 11.73 10.34 2.86
C ALA A 71 11.22 10.61 4.28
N GLU A 72 12.14 10.84 5.22
CA GLU A 72 11.81 11.26 6.59
C GLU A 72 11.20 12.66 6.62
N GLY A 73 10.24 12.87 7.52
CA GLY A 73 9.47 14.10 7.65
C GLY A 73 8.43 14.33 6.56
N HIS A 74 8.24 13.39 5.64
CA HIS A 74 7.28 13.51 4.55
C HIS A 74 5.92 12.88 4.90
N VAL A 75 4.86 13.36 4.24
CA VAL A 75 3.56 12.71 4.25
C VAL A 75 3.50 11.73 3.09
N ILE A 76 3.30 10.46 3.40
CA ILE A 76 3.19 9.39 2.43
C ILE A 76 1.72 8.98 2.31
N ARG A 77 1.20 9.08 1.09
CA ARG A 77 -0.14 8.65 0.72
C ARG A 77 -0.12 7.22 0.22
N PHE A 78 -0.94 6.38 0.84
CA PHE A 78 -1.18 5.01 0.45
C PHE A 78 -2.59 4.91 -0.11
N THR A 79 -2.69 4.44 -1.35
CA THR A 79 -3.97 4.14 -1.99
C THR A 79 -4.01 2.64 -2.24
N ILE A 80 -5.04 1.97 -1.75
CA ILE A 80 -5.32 0.56 -2.07
C ILE A 80 -6.60 0.48 -2.88
N CYS A 81 -6.65 -0.42 -3.85
CA CYS A 81 -7.82 -0.70 -4.66
C CYS A 81 -7.93 -2.21 -4.89
N LEU A 82 -9.14 -2.67 -5.23
CA LEU A 82 -9.37 -4.04 -5.68
C LEU A 82 -9.38 -4.08 -7.22
N ASP A 83 -8.61 -4.99 -7.79
CA ASP A 83 -8.56 -5.31 -9.23
C ASP A 83 -9.10 -6.73 -9.43
N LYS A 84 -9.86 -6.95 -10.50
CA LYS A 84 -10.31 -8.26 -10.93
C LYS A 84 -10.19 -8.41 -12.43
N ASP A 85 -9.55 -9.49 -12.86
CA ASP A 85 -9.34 -9.83 -14.26
C ASP A 85 -8.55 -8.76 -15.07
N GLY A 86 -7.68 -7.97 -14.42
CA GLY A 86 -6.90 -6.91 -15.08
C GLY A 86 -7.75 -5.75 -15.57
N ARG A 87 -8.85 -5.46 -14.88
CA ARG A 87 -9.72 -4.30 -15.13
C ARG A 87 -9.20 -3.10 -14.34
N ASP A 88 -9.77 -1.93 -14.63
CA ASP A 88 -9.43 -0.72 -13.86
C ASP A 88 -9.67 -0.95 -12.36
N PRO A 89 -8.71 -0.56 -11.49
CA PRO A 89 -8.85 -0.73 -10.04
C PRO A 89 -10.12 -0.03 -9.52
N ALA A 90 -10.89 -0.75 -8.71
CA ALA A 90 -12.15 -0.30 -8.11
C ALA A 90 -12.09 -0.37 -6.57
N TYR A 91 -13.11 0.16 -5.89
CA TYR A 91 -13.23 0.11 -4.42
C TYR A 91 -11.99 0.65 -3.69
N CYS A 92 -11.49 1.78 -4.16
CA CYS A 92 -10.26 2.35 -3.63
C CYS A 92 -10.47 3.00 -2.26
N ASP A 93 -9.53 2.78 -1.36
CA ASP A 93 -9.36 3.52 -0.10
C ASP A 93 -8.01 4.25 -0.14
N THR A 94 -7.92 5.40 0.52
CA THR A 94 -6.70 6.22 0.60
C THR A 94 -6.47 6.74 2.01
N SER A 95 -5.24 6.60 2.51
CA SER A 95 -4.82 7.14 3.79
C SER A 95 -3.46 7.80 3.69
N ASP A 96 -3.28 8.87 4.46
CA ASP A 96 -2.04 9.63 4.56
C ASP A 96 -1.37 9.35 5.91
N TRP A 97 -0.09 9.00 5.89
CA TRP A 97 0.72 8.80 7.10
C TRP A 97 1.99 9.63 7.04
N ALA A 98 2.31 10.29 8.15
CA ALA A 98 3.60 10.94 8.30
C ALA A 98 4.68 9.86 8.45
N ASN A 99 5.66 9.87 7.56
CA ASN A 99 6.90 9.13 7.76
C ASN A 99 7.82 9.98 8.63
N ALA A 100 7.64 9.90 9.93
CA ALA A 100 8.45 10.67 10.86
C ALA A 100 9.01 9.75 11.93
N ASN A 101 10.25 9.32 11.73
CA ASN A 101 11.03 8.59 12.71
C ASN A 101 11.59 9.59 13.73
N TRP A 102 10.75 10.06 14.64
CA TRP A 102 11.19 10.85 15.79
C TRP A 102 11.87 9.90 16.79
N ASN A 103 13.20 9.95 16.82
CA ASN A 103 14.01 9.36 17.88
C ASN A 103 14.04 10.31 19.09
#